data_AF-A0A5D2QGL3-F1
#
_entry.id   AF-A0A5D2QGL3-F1
#
_cell.length_a   1.000
_cell.length_b   1.000
_cell.length_c   1.000
_cell.angle_alpha   90.00
_cell.angle_beta   90.00
_cell.angle_gamma   90.00
#
_symmetry.space_group_name_H-M   'P 1'
#
loop_
_entity.id
_entity.type
_entity.pdbx_description
1 polymer ?
#
loop_
_entity_poly.entity_id
_entity_poly.type
_entity_poly.pdbx_seq_one_letter_code
_entity_poly.pdbx_strand_id
1 'polypeptide(L)'
;MEMNFLDWFMSPERRDLATNTTKKASVENALVRVLAVLTNAPFILNLDCDHYVNNSKAVREAMCFLMDPEVGRDVCYVQFPQRFDGIDRSDRHANRNTVFFDVNIKGLDGIQGPVYVGTGCVFNRQALYGYGLPSMPSLSKSSSLSCSCCGCCSCCCPGKRAPKDPSELYRDAKREELDAAIFNLREIDN
;
A
#
# COMPACT_ATOMS: atom_id res chain seq x y z
N MET A 1 -11.41 -19.79 -5.10
CA MET A 1 -10.04 -19.40 -4.71
C MET A 1 -9.85 -19.88 -3.29
N GLU A 2 -9.01 -20.89 -3.06
CA GLU A 2 -8.70 -21.34 -1.70
C GLU A 2 -7.77 -20.32 -1.05
N MET A 3 -8.23 -19.69 0.03
CA MET A 3 -7.34 -18.97 0.95
C MET A 3 -6.70 -19.99 1.86
N ASN A 4 -5.48 -20.39 1.56
CA ASN A 4 -4.66 -21.13 2.51
C ASN A 4 -4.22 -20.18 3.63
N PHE A 5 -4.94 -20.23 4.76
CA PHE A 5 -4.54 -19.54 5.98
C PHE A 5 -3.38 -20.32 6.59
N LEU A 6 -2.17 -19.89 6.30
CA LEU A 6 -0.97 -20.53 6.80
C LEU A 6 -0.45 -19.73 8.00
N ASP A 7 -0.74 -20.26 9.19
CA ASP A 7 -0.20 -19.74 10.44
C ASP A 7 1.25 -20.27 10.60
N TRP A 8 2.23 -19.38 10.44
CA TRP A 8 3.66 -19.72 10.50
C TRP A 8 4.29 -19.09 11.73
N PHE A 9 4.75 -19.93 12.66
CA PHE A 9 5.64 -19.49 13.74
C PHE A 9 7.05 -19.28 13.19
N MET A 10 7.50 -18.02 13.14
CA MET A 10 8.83 -17.66 12.66
C MET A 10 9.56 -16.79 13.70
N SER A 11 10.73 -17.25 14.15
CA SER A 11 11.58 -16.50 15.08
C SER A 11 12.86 -16.03 14.35
N PRO A 12 13.03 -14.73 14.10
CA PRO A 12 14.25 -14.21 13.50
C PRO A 12 15.47 -14.41 14.43
N GLU A 13 16.58 -14.91 13.88
CA GLU A 13 17.85 -14.99 14.60
C GLU A 13 18.34 -13.58 14.96
N ARG A 14 18.52 -13.29 16.25
CA ARG A 14 19.14 -12.05 16.74
C ARG A 14 20.59 -12.33 17.11
N ARG A 15 21.54 -11.63 16.48
CA ARG A 15 22.93 -11.57 16.94
C ARG A 15 23.14 -10.26 17.67
N ASP A 16 23.91 -10.29 18.76
CA ASP A 16 24.15 -9.16 19.69
C ASP A 16 24.98 -8.00 19.10
N LEU A 17 25.05 -7.89 17.77
CA LEU A 17 25.59 -6.73 17.09
C LEU A 17 24.48 -5.69 16.99
N ALA A 18 24.61 -4.63 17.78
CA ALA A 18 23.67 -3.51 17.91
C ALA A 18 23.10 -3.04 16.56
N THR A 19 21.97 -3.61 16.16
CA THR A 19 21.17 -3.13 15.05
C THR A 19 19.93 -2.50 15.67
N ASN A 20 19.80 -1.18 15.51
CA ASN A 20 18.62 -0.40 15.90
C ASN A 20 17.43 -0.79 14.99
N THR A 21 16.94 -2.02 15.13
CA THR A 21 15.80 -2.53 14.39
C THR A 21 14.54 -2.21 15.17
N THR A 22 13.58 -1.53 14.53
CA THR A 22 12.21 -1.40 15.04
C THR A 22 11.65 -2.80 15.25
N LYS A 23 11.44 -3.19 16.52
CA LYS A 23 11.18 -4.59 16.92
C LYS A 23 10.03 -5.27 16.16
N LYS A 24 8.98 -4.53 15.80
CA LYS A 24 7.80 -5.06 15.08
C LYS A 24 8.03 -5.06 13.56
N ALA A 25 8.38 -3.91 12.99
CA ALA A 25 8.57 -3.76 11.55
C ALA A 25 9.67 -4.68 10.99
N SER A 26 10.75 -4.93 11.74
CA SER A 26 11.81 -5.84 11.29
C SER A 26 11.35 -7.30 11.19
N VAL A 27 10.49 -7.74 12.12
CA VAL A 27 9.89 -9.08 12.13
C VAL A 27 8.90 -9.22 10.99
N GLU A 28 8.00 -8.24 10.82
CA GLU A 28 7.03 -8.22 9.72
C GLU A 28 7.74 -8.25 8.35
N ASN A 29 8.80 -7.45 8.17
CA ASN A 29 9.59 -7.47 6.93
C ASN A 29 10.29 -8.81 6.67
N ALA A 30 10.83 -9.44 7.71
CA ALA A 30 11.40 -10.78 7.59
C ALA A 30 10.32 -11.80 7.18
N LEU A 31 9.12 -11.70 7.77
CA LEU A 31 8.01 -12.61 7.49
C LEU A 31 7.56 -12.50 6.05
N VAL A 32 7.43 -11.27 5.53
CA VAL A 32 7.07 -11.02 4.13
C VAL A 32 8.08 -11.67 3.17
N ARG A 33 9.38 -11.67 3.50
CA ARG A 33 10.41 -12.34 2.69
C ARG A 33 10.29 -13.86 2.72
N VAL A 34 9.99 -14.43 3.89
CA VAL A 34 9.81 -15.87 4.03
C VAL A 34 8.52 -16.35 3.36
N LEU A 35 7.42 -15.62 3.52
CA LEU A 35 6.14 -15.91 2.85
C LEU A 35 6.27 -15.90 1.32
N ALA A 36 7.13 -15.04 0.76
CA ALA A 36 7.41 -15.02 -0.67
C ALA A 36 8.00 -16.33 -1.19
N VAL A 37 8.79 -17.03 -0.36
CA VAL A 37 9.41 -18.31 -0.71
C VAL A 37 8.48 -19.47 -0.42
N LEU A 38 7.79 -19.46 0.72
CA LEU A 38 7.00 -20.62 1.16
C LEU A 38 5.68 -20.77 0.40
N THR A 39 4.92 -19.68 0.27
CA THR A 39 3.52 -19.75 -0.20
C THR A 39 3.29 -18.84 -1.40
N ASN A 40 4.08 -17.77 -1.50
CA ASN A 40 3.94 -16.74 -2.49
C ASN A 40 2.48 -16.22 -2.61
N ALA A 41 1.74 -16.12 -1.50
CA ALA A 41 0.37 -15.57 -1.47
C ALA A 41 0.26 -14.09 -1.90
N PRO A 42 -0.56 -13.70 -2.89
CA PRO A 42 -0.60 -12.33 -3.43
C PRO A 42 -1.04 -11.26 -2.42
N PHE A 43 -1.79 -11.68 -1.39
CA PHE A 43 -2.31 -10.81 -0.34
C PHE A 43 -1.81 -11.26 1.03
N ILE A 44 -1.53 -10.29 1.91
CA ILE A 44 -0.96 -10.53 3.25
C ILE A 44 -1.81 -9.80 4.28
N LEU A 45 -2.37 -10.53 5.25
CA LEU A 45 -3.10 -9.94 6.38
C LEU A 45 -2.14 -9.69 7.55
N ASN A 46 -2.06 -8.45 8.03
CA ASN A 46 -1.39 -8.13 9.29
C ASN A 46 -2.39 -8.07 10.44
N LEU A 47 -2.12 -8.80 11.52
CA LEU A 47 -2.97 -8.88 12.70
C LEU A 47 -2.12 -9.03 13.97
N ASP A 48 -2.38 -8.17 14.96
CA ASP A 48 -1.74 -8.23 16.27
C ASP A 48 -2.35 -9.32 17.16
N CYS A 49 -1.58 -9.78 18.15
CA CYS A 49 -1.96 -10.89 19.04
C CYS A 49 -3.11 -10.57 20.00
N ASP A 50 -3.40 -9.29 20.22
CA ASP A 50 -4.53 -8.80 21.01
C ASP A 50 -5.77 -8.51 20.14
N HIS A 51 -5.70 -8.76 18.84
CA HIS A 51 -6.80 -8.60 17.91
C HIS A 51 -7.20 -9.96 17.32
N TYR A 52 -8.51 -10.17 17.19
CA TYR A 52 -9.06 -11.35 16.54
C TYR A 52 -10.06 -10.96 15.45
N VAL A 53 -10.25 -11.85 14.48
CA VAL A 53 -11.23 -11.65 13.42
C VAL A 53 -12.61 -12.04 13.95
N ASN A 54 -13.47 -11.05 14.16
CA ASN A 54 -14.84 -11.27 14.65
C ASN A 54 -15.78 -11.82 13.55
N ASN A 55 -15.63 -11.37 12.31
CA ASN A 55 -16.46 -11.80 11.18
C ASN A 55 -15.64 -12.65 10.20
N SER A 56 -16.02 -13.91 10.01
CA SER A 56 -15.36 -14.82 9.05
C SER A 56 -15.46 -14.36 7.59
N LYS A 57 -16.35 -13.42 7.28
CA LYS A 57 -16.49 -12.80 5.96
C LYS A 57 -15.54 -11.61 5.74
N ALA A 58 -14.85 -11.11 6.77
CA ALA A 58 -14.01 -9.92 6.67
C ALA A 58 -12.99 -10.03 5.54
N VAL A 59 -12.28 -11.16 5.44
CA VAL A 59 -11.29 -11.33 4.36
C VAL A 59 -11.97 -11.38 2.98
N ARG A 60 -13.16 -11.97 2.87
CA ARG A 60 -13.92 -11.98 1.62
C ARG A 60 -14.32 -10.56 1.20
N GLU A 61 -14.70 -9.73 2.15
CA GLU A 61 -15.01 -8.31 1.91
C GLU A 61 -13.77 -7.54 1.45
N ALA A 62 -12.59 -7.79 2.04
CA ALA A 62 -11.34 -7.21 1.51
C ALA A 62 -11.05 -7.65 0.08
N MET A 63 -11.29 -8.92 -0.25
CA MET A 63 -11.08 -9.41 -1.61
C MET A 63 -12.03 -8.77 -2.63
N CYS A 64 -13.22 -8.33 -2.21
CA CYS A 64 -14.11 -7.58 -3.11
C CYS A 64 -13.45 -6.31 -3.63
N PHE A 65 -12.68 -5.59 -2.81
CA PHE A 65 -11.94 -4.40 -3.25
C PHE A 65 -10.64 -4.75 -3.98
N LEU A 66 -9.87 -5.70 -3.45
CA LEU A 66 -8.55 -6.04 -3.97
C LEU A 66 -8.58 -6.81 -5.31
N MET A 67 -9.67 -7.53 -5.59
CA MET A 67 -9.84 -8.30 -6.82
C MET A 67 -10.77 -7.63 -7.82
N ASP A 68 -11.27 -6.43 -7.52
CA ASP A 68 -12.09 -5.69 -8.46
C ASP A 68 -11.25 -5.32 -9.70
N PRO A 69 -11.69 -5.65 -10.92
CA PRO A 69 -10.98 -5.30 -12.14
C PRO A 69 -10.78 -3.79 -12.34
N GLU A 70 -11.70 -2.96 -11.82
CA GLU A 70 -11.71 -1.51 -11.97
C GLU A 70 -10.91 -0.84 -10.85
N VAL A 71 -11.25 -1.09 -9.58
CA VAL A 71 -10.59 -0.41 -8.45
C VAL A 71 -9.39 -1.17 -7.89
N GLY A 72 -9.37 -2.50 -7.97
CA GLY A 72 -8.39 -3.34 -7.26
C GLY A 72 -6.94 -3.17 -7.74
N ARG A 73 -6.74 -2.68 -8.97
CA ARG A 73 -5.40 -2.36 -9.51
C ARG A 73 -4.74 -1.19 -8.78
N ASP A 74 -5.55 -0.30 -8.22
CA ASP A 74 -5.10 0.93 -7.58
C ASP A 74 -5.16 0.84 -6.05
N VAL A 75 -5.68 -0.28 -5.52
CA VAL A 75 -5.73 -0.55 -4.07
C VAL A 75 -4.42 -1.21 -3.61
N CYS A 76 -3.71 -0.53 -2.73
CA CYS A 76 -2.50 -1.05 -2.09
C CYS A 76 -2.80 -1.92 -0.87
N TYR A 77 -3.83 -1.56 -0.10
CA TYR A 77 -4.31 -2.32 1.05
C TYR A 77 -5.75 -1.96 1.42
N VAL A 78 -6.39 -2.83 2.20
CA VAL A 78 -7.71 -2.61 2.81
C VAL A 78 -7.55 -2.59 4.32
N GLN A 79 -7.86 -1.46 4.95
CA GLN A 79 -7.79 -1.27 6.40
C GLN A 79 -9.16 -1.52 7.04
N PHE A 80 -9.23 -2.46 7.98
CA PHE A 80 -10.43 -2.68 8.78
C PHE A 80 -10.47 -1.76 10.01
N PRO A 81 -11.66 -1.31 10.43
CA PRO A 81 -11.80 -0.53 11.66
C PRO A 81 -11.51 -1.41 12.89
N GLN A 82 -10.67 -0.92 13.80
CA GLN A 82 -10.39 -1.61 15.05
C GLN A 82 -11.51 -1.36 16.06
N ARG A 83 -11.97 -2.42 16.73
CA ARG A 83 -12.98 -2.35 17.79
C ARG A 83 -12.42 -3.03 19.03
N PHE A 84 -12.47 -2.34 20.16
CA PHE A 84 -11.99 -2.87 21.43
C PHE A 84 -13.18 -3.35 22.27
N ASP A 85 -13.02 -4.54 22.84
CA ASP A 85 -14.00 -5.14 23.75
C ASP A 85 -13.75 -4.70 25.20
N GLY A 86 -14.73 -4.89 26.09
CA GLY A 86 -14.57 -4.62 27.52
C GLY A 86 -14.55 -3.15 27.91
N ILE A 87 -15.06 -2.26 27.07
CA ILE A 87 -15.11 -0.82 27.36
C ILE A 87 -16.30 -0.49 28.26
N ASP A 88 -16.06 0.30 29.30
CA ASP A 88 -17.09 0.78 30.21
C ASP A 88 -18.22 1.53 29.48
N ARG A 89 -19.45 1.45 30.02
CA ARG A 89 -20.61 2.13 29.44
C ARG A 89 -20.42 3.64 29.39
N SER A 90 -19.78 4.23 30.40
CA SER A 90 -19.51 5.67 30.43
C SER A 90 -18.44 6.11 29.44
N ASP A 91 -17.62 5.16 28.93
CA ASP A 91 -16.50 5.40 28.01
C ASP A 91 -15.71 6.67 28.35
N ARG A 92 -15.45 6.88 29.65
CA ARG A 92 -14.84 8.12 30.17
C ARG A 92 -13.48 8.43 29.56
N HIS A 93 -12.78 7.41 29.08
CA HIS A 93 -11.46 7.53 28.45
C HIS A 93 -11.52 7.54 26.91
N ALA A 94 -12.72 7.52 26.32
CA ALA A 94 -12.94 7.46 24.87
C ALA A 94 -12.17 6.32 24.18
N ASN A 95 -12.03 5.18 24.86
CA ASN A 95 -11.23 4.04 24.40
C ASN A 95 -11.86 3.36 23.17
N ARG A 96 -13.12 3.66 22.84
CA ARG A 96 -13.76 3.21 21.60
C ARG A 96 -13.12 3.80 20.35
N ASN A 97 -12.45 4.96 20.46
CA ASN A 97 -11.87 5.68 19.33
C ASN A 97 -12.83 5.84 18.13
N THR A 98 -14.14 5.94 18.39
CA THR A 98 -15.19 5.98 17.35
C THR A 98 -15.02 7.17 16.41
N VAL A 99 -14.63 8.34 16.92
CA VAL A 99 -14.37 9.52 16.06
C VAL A 99 -13.25 9.23 15.06
N PHE A 100 -12.18 8.57 15.50
CA PHE A 100 -11.06 8.27 14.62
C PHE A 100 -11.43 7.24 13.55
N PHE A 101 -12.03 6.10 13.96
CA PHE A 101 -12.34 5.02 13.04
C PHE A 101 -13.60 5.25 12.19
N ASP A 102 -14.63 5.91 12.72
CA ASP A 102 -15.90 6.11 12.03
C ASP A 102 -16.04 7.46 11.34
N VAL A 103 -15.28 8.49 11.74
CA VAL A 103 -15.36 9.82 11.12
C VAL A 103 -14.10 10.10 10.31
N ASN A 104 -12.94 10.14 10.94
CA ASN A 104 -11.70 10.57 10.26
C ASN A 104 -11.28 9.60 9.16
N ILE A 105 -11.22 8.30 9.46
CA ILE A 105 -10.79 7.30 8.50
C ILE A 105 -11.75 7.20 7.30
N LYS A 106 -13.07 7.27 7.55
CA LYS A 106 -14.06 7.29 6.45
C LYS A 106 -13.98 8.57 5.62
N GLY A 107 -13.65 9.71 6.25
CA GLY A 107 -13.41 10.96 5.53
C GLY A 107 -12.20 10.88 4.61
N LEU A 108 -11.11 10.24 5.05
CA LEU A 108 -9.90 10.03 4.25
C LEU A 108 -10.13 9.06 3.09
N ASP A 109 -11.03 8.09 3.27
CA ASP A 109 -11.43 7.13 2.24
C ASP A 109 -11.98 7.81 0.97
N GLY A 110 -12.67 8.95 1.12
CA GLY A 110 -13.17 9.73 0.00
C GLY A 110 -12.12 10.51 -0.79
N ILE A 111 -10.85 10.55 -0.34
CA ILE A 111 -9.76 11.28 -1.01
C ILE A 111 -8.68 10.32 -1.51
N GLN A 112 -8.04 9.57 -0.61
CA GLN A 112 -6.91 8.70 -0.97
C GLN A 112 -6.91 7.37 -0.19
N GLY A 113 -7.89 7.16 0.70
CA GLY A 113 -7.94 5.97 1.54
C GLY A 113 -7.54 6.23 3.00
N PRO A 114 -7.85 5.26 3.88
CA PRO A 114 -7.44 5.24 5.28
C PRO A 114 -5.92 5.34 5.47
N VAL A 115 -5.48 5.74 6.67
CA VAL A 115 -4.09 5.54 7.10
C VAL A 115 -3.90 4.14 7.70
N TYR A 116 -2.72 3.57 7.52
CA TYR A 116 -2.36 2.31 8.17
C TYR A 116 -2.15 2.51 9.67
N VAL A 117 -2.88 1.74 10.48
CA VAL A 117 -2.95 1.90 11.94
C VAL A 117 -2.27 0.78 12.73
N GLY A 118 -1.56 -0.14 12.04
CA GLY A 118 -0.68 -1.13 12.69
C GLY A 118 -1.25 -2.55 12.83
N THR A 119 -2.54 -2.77 12.59
CA THR A 119 -3.21 -4.09 12.63
C THR A 119 -4.52 -4.08 11.84
N GLY A 120 -5.02 -5.25 11.48
CA GLY A 120 -6.31 -5.43 10.79
C GLY A 120 -6.27 -4.93 9.35
N CYS A 121 -5.19 -5.18 8.62
CA CYS A 121 -4.97 -4.66 7.28
C CYS A 121 -4.57 -5.76 6.31
N VAL A 122 -5.22 -5.81 5.14
CA VAL A 122 -4.88 -6.76 4.05
C VAL A 122 -4.10 -6.01 2.98
N PHE A 123 -2.82 -6.34 2.83
CA PHE A 123 -1.90 -5.74 1.86
C PHE A 123 -1.85 -6.51 0.55
N ASN A 124 -1.76 -5.78 -0.56
CA ASN A 124 -1.27 -6.31 -1.83
C ASN A 124 0.26 -6.42 -1.77
N ARG A 125 0.82 -7.61 -1.99
CA ARG A 125 2.27 -7.83 -1.94
C ARG A 125 3.03 -6.94 -2.92
N GLN A 126 2.50 -6.74 -4.13
CA GLN A 126 3.19 -5.94 -5.15
C GLN A 126 3.37 -4.50 -4.68
N ALA A 127 2.31 -3.92 -4.10
CA ALA A 127 2.35 -2.58 -3.52
C ALA A 127 3.31 -2.51 -2.31
N LEU A 128 3.33 -3.56 -1.47
CA LEU A 128 4.23 -3.62 -0.31
C LEU A 128 5.72 -3.65 -0.70
N TYR A 129 6.05 -4.22 -1.85
CA TYR A 129 7.41 -4.19 -2.41
C TYR A 129 7.75 -2.89 -3.16
N GLY A 130 6.80 -1.97 -3.28
CA GLY A 130 7.00 -0.72 -4.00
C GLY A 130 6.98 -0.87 -5.52
N TYR A 131 6.37 -1.96 -6.05
CA TYR A 131 6.02 -1.97 -7.46
C TYR A 131 4.92 -0.92 -7.67
N GLY A 132 5.15 0.00 -8.61
CA GLY A 132 4.17 1.03 -8.98
C GLY A 132 2.89 0.40 -9.52
N LEU A 133 1.80 1.16 -9.51
CA LEU A 133 0.50 0.67 -9.96
C LEU A 133 0.60 0.14 -11.40
N PRO A 134 -0.06 -0.98 -11.74
CA PRO A 134 -0.05 -1.53 -13.10
C PRO A 134 -0.55 -0.53 -14.16
N SER A 135 -1.36 0.45 -13.77
CA SER A 135 -1.92 1.49 -14.63
C SER A 135 -1.07 2.77 -14.72
N MET A 136 0.03 2.87 -13.98
CA MET A 136 0.98 3.97 -14.21
C MET A 136 1.64 3.75 -15.58
N PRO A 137 1.77 4.78 -16.43
CA PRO A 137 2.52 4.66 -17.67
C PRO A 137 3.91 4.13 -17.31
N SER A 138 4.19 2.92 -17.76
CA SER A 138 5.46 2.24 -17.49
C SER A 138 6.57 3.22 -17.83
N LEU A 139 7.39 3.60 -16.85
CA LEU A 139 8.68 4.19 -17.17
C LEU A 139 9.38 3.10 -17.99
N SER A 140 9.47 3.31 -19.30
CA SER A 140 10.25 2.47 -20.17
C SER A 140 11.62 2.37 -19.53
N LYS A 141 11.93 1.20 -18.95
CA LYS A 141 13.28 0.88 -18.54
C LYS A 141 14.06 0.94 -19.84
N SER A 142 14.75 2.05 -20.08
CA SER A 142 15.76 2.14 -21.11
C SER A 142 16.92 1.26 -20.64
N SER A 143 16.72 -0.05 -20.69
CA SER A 143 17.83 -1.00 -20.71
C SER A 143 18.57 -0.72 -22.00
N SER A 144 19.63 0.06 -21.83
CA SER A 144 20.71 0.33 -22.74
C SER A 144 21.10 -0.92 -23.55
N LEU A 145 20.52 -1.07 -24.74
CA LEU A 145 21.20 -1.74 -25.83
C LEU A 145 22.24 -0.74 -26.33
N SER A 146 23.48 -0.90 -25.89
CA SER A 146 24.63 -0.22 -26.46
C SER A 146 24.73 -0.65 -27.94
N CYS A 147 24.19 0.16 -28.83
CA CYS A 147 24.49 0.06 -30.26
C CYS A 147 25.98 0.40 -30.42
N SER A 148 26.83 -0.61 -30.59
CA SER A 148 28.26 -0.47 -30.91
C SER A 148 28.48 -0.16 -32.40
N CYS A 149 27.50 0.42 -33.06
CA CYS A 149 27.53 0.67 -34.49
C CYS A 149 27.18 2.14 -34.72
N CYS A 150 28.03 2.82 -35.48
CA CYS A 150 27.93 4.21 -35.93
C CYS A 150 28.72 5.24 -35.10
N GLY A 151 30.00 5.36 -35.42
CA GLY A 151 30.68 6.65 -35.37
C GLY A 151 30.03 7.62 -36.36
N CYS A 152 30.06 8.91 -36.01
CA CYS A 152 29.50 10.05 -36.76
C CYS A 152 27.96 10.13 -36.79
N CYS A 153 27.38 11.04 -35.99
CA CYS A 153 26.32 11.98 -36.39
C CYS A 153 25.91 12.86 -35.19
N SER A 154 26.47 14.06 -35.11
CA SER A 154 26.19 15.09 -34.09
C SER A 154 24.85 15.83 -34.28
N CYS A 155 23.78 15.16 -34.76
CA CYS A 155 22.61 15.87 -35.28
C CYS A 155 21.22 15.37 -34.83
N CYS A 156 21.08 14.34 -33.97
CA CYS A 156 19.75 13.71 -33.75
C CYS A 156 19.34 13.41 -32.28
N CYS A 157 19.90 14.09 -31.27
CA CYS A 157 19.51 13.85 -29.88
C CYS A 157 18.85 15.10 -29.25
N PRO A 158 17.51 15.14 -29.06
CA PRO A 158 16.89 16.09 -28.16
C PRO A 158 17.53 15.96 -26.77
N GLY A 159 17.98 17.07 -26.21
CA GLY A 159 18.68 17.10 -24.92
C GLY A 159 17.91 16.34 -23.84
N LYS A 160 18.55 15.32 -23.27
CA LYS A 160 18.00 14.54 -22.16
C LYS A 160 17.79 15.46 -20.96
N ARG A 161 16.53 15.71 -20.58
CA ARG A 161 16.23 16.24 -19.24
C ARG A 161 16.57 15.15 -18.22
N ALA A 162 17.19 15.56 -17.12
CA ALA A 162 17.60 14.65 -16.05
C ALA A 162 16.42 13.77 -15.59
N PRO A 163 16.67 12.49 -15.24
CA PRO A 163 15.63 11.62 -14.69
C PRO A 163 15.08 12.25 -13.41
N LYS A 164 13.79 12.58 -13.42
CA LYS A 164 13.07 13.06 -12.23
C LYS A 164 12.94 11.89 -11.23
N ASP A 165 13.19 12.18 -9.95
CA ASP A 165 13.00 11.24 -8.85
C ASP A 165 11.54 10.71 -8.84
N PRO A 166 11.29 9.41 -8.65
CA PRO A 166 9.95 8.84 -8.50
C PRO A 166 9.00 9.62 -7.57
N SER A 167 9.54 10.23 -6.52
CA SER A 167 8.75 11.04 -5.57
C SER A 167 8.26 12.37 -6.15
N GLU A 168 9.02 12.96 -7.08
CA GLU A 168 8.69 14.20 -7.79
C GLU A 168 7.67 13.92 -8.90
N LEU A 169 7.79 12.78 -9.60
CA LEU A 169 6.78 12.36 -10.59
C LEU A 169 5.41 12.12 -9.95
N TYR A 170 5.37 11.53 -8.77
CA TYR A 170 4.12 11.31 -8.03
C TYR A 170 3.47 12.63 -7.60
N ARG A 171 4.28 13.61 -7.17
CA ARG A 171 3.79 14.97 -6.85
C ARG A 171 3.28 15.70 -8.08
N ASP A 172 3.94 15.56 -9.22
CA ASP A 172 3.50 16.13 -10.50
C ASP A 172 2.17 15.50 -10.96
N ALA A 173 2.02 14.17 -10.89
CA ALA A 173 0.78 13.48 -11.27
C ALA A 173 -0.41 13.88 -10.37
N LYS A 174 -0.20 13.95 -9.05
CA LYS A 174 -1.24 14.44 -8.12
C LYS A 174 -1.63 15.89 -8.36
N ARG A 175 -0.69 16.72 -8.79
CA ARG A 175 -0.97 18.12 -9.13
C ARG A 175 -1.82 18.21 -10.39
N GLU A 176 -1.54 17.38 -11.39
CA GLU A 176 -2.31 17.32 -12.63
C GLU A 176 -3.75 16.84 -12.39
N GLU A 177 -3.95 15.83 -11.53
CA GLU A 177 -5.29 15.39 -11.11
C GLU A 177 -6.07 16.49 -10.37
N LEU A 178 -5.41 17.24 -9.48
CA LEU A 178 -6.02 18.35 -8.76
C LEU A 178 -6.41 19.49 -9.71
N ASP A 179 -5.56 19.82 -10.67
CA ASP A 179 -5.82 20.86 -11.67
C ASP A 179 -6.98 20.44 -12.59
N ALA A 180 -7.08 19.16 -12.96
CA ALA A 180 -8.22 18.62 -13.71
C ALA A 180 -9.53 18.67 -12.89
N ALA A 181 -9.48 18.35 -11.60
CA ALA A 181 -10.64 18.48 -10.71
C ALA A 181 -11.09 19.94 -10.56
N ILE A 182 -10.14 20.88 -10.43
CA ILE A 182 -10.43 22.33 -10.38
C ILE A 182 -11.05 22.81 -11.70
N PHE A 183 -10.55 22.33 -12.84
CA PHE A 183 -11.11 22.67 -14.15
C PHE A 183 -12.57 22.19 -14.28
N ASN A 184 -12.84 20.94 -13.92
CA ASN A 184 -14.19 20.38 -13.96
C ASN A 184 -15.18 21.12 -13.02
N LEU A 185 -14.72 21.58 -11.85
CA LEU A 185 -15.55 22.39 -10.96
C LEU A 185 -15.91 23.75 -11.57
N ARG A 186 -14.98 24.38 -12.30
CA ARG A 186 -15.22 25.66 -12.97
C ARG A 186 -16.20 25.57 -14.14
N GLU A 187 -16.33 24.40 -14.76
CA GLU A 187 -17.32 24.17 -15.82
C GLU A 187 -18.74 23.93 -15.27
N ILE A 188 -18.88 23.55 -14.00
CA ILE A 188 -20.19 23.32 -13.36
C ILE A 188 -20.82 24.65 -12.85
N ASP A 189 -19.99 25.67 -12.60
CA ASP A 189 -20.42 26.98 -12.11
C ASP A 189 -20.78 28.00 -13.22
N ASN A 190 -20.80 27.57 -14.50
CA ASN A 190 -21.20 28.38 -15.68
C ASN A 190 -22.45 27.81 -16.37
#